data_AF-A0A0G0Q2Z6-F1
#
_entry.id   AF-A0A0G0Q2Z6-F1
#
_cell.length_a   1.000
_cell.length_b   1.000
_cell.length_c   1.000
_cell.angle_alpha   90.00
_cell.angle_beta   90.00
_cell.angle_gamma   90.00
#
_symmetry.space_group_name_H-M   'P 1'
#
loop_
_entity.id
_entity.type
_entity.pdbx_description
1 polymer ?
#
loop_
_entity_poly.entity_id
_entity_poly.type
_entity_poly.pdbx_seq_one_letter_code
_entity_poly.pdbx_strand_id
1 'polypeptide(L)'
;MVLFIYRKSADRNYRPEDITPDEKNIAEIHIAKHRNGPTGMVRMIFDEKRASFRNMTTKYVEHPTTTPALKPKSAFAHRNNSNMPPM
;
A
#
# COMPACT_ATOMS: atom_id res chain seq x y z
N MET A 1 4.70 -19.67 -1.44
CA MET A 1 3.44 -18.97 -1.77
C MET A 1 2.97 -19.46 -3.11
N VAL A 2 1.66 -19.57 -3.32
CA VAL A 2 1.06 -19.78 -4.65
C VAL A 2 -0.15 -18.87 -4.75
N LEU A 3 -0.18 -18.06 -5.81
CA LEU A 3 -1.27 -17.13 -6.10
C LEU A 3 -1.71 -17.27 -7.55
N PHE A 4 -3.00 -17.08 -7.78
CA PHE A 4 -3.60 -16.97 -9.11
C PHE A 4 -4.29 -15.63 -9.26
N ILE A 5 -4.28 -15.08 -10.47
CA ILE A 5 -4.95 -13.82 -10.79
C ILE A 5 -6.04 -14.13 -11.82
N TYR A 6 -7.27 -13.75 -11.52
CA TYR A 6 -8.40 -13.84 -12.43
C TYR A 6 -8.95 -12.44 -12.73
N ARG A 7 -9.15 -12.15 -14.01
CA ARG A 7 -9.78 -10.91 -14.49
C ARG A 7 -10.87 -11.27 -15.48
N LYS A 8 -12.12 -10.97 -15.13
CA LYS A 8 -13.28 -11.23 -16.00
C LYS A 8 -13.16 -10.51 -17.35
N SER A 9 -12.60 -9.30 -17.35
CA SER A 9 -12.34 -8.51 -18.56
C SER A 9 -11.29 -9.09 -19.52
N ALA A 10 -10.45 -10.02 -19.05
CA ALA A 10 -9.45 -10.70 -19.88
C ALA A 10 -9.86 -12.13 -20.25
N ASP A 11 -10.99 -12.61 -19.74
CA ASP A 11 -11.50 -13.96 -19.99
C ASP A 11 -12.23 -13.98 -21.34
N ARG A 12 -11.76 -14.85 -22.25
CA ARG A 12 -12.29 -14.97 -23.62
C ARG A 12 -13.71 -15.52 -23.67
N ASN A 13 -14.19 -16.10 -22.57
CA ASN A 13 -15.56 -16.62 -22.47
C ASN A 13 -16.59 -15.51 -22.23
N TYR A 14 -16.16 -14.29 -21.90
CA TYR A 14 -17.05 -13.15 -21.70
C TYR A 14 -16.92 -12.16 -22.85
N ARG A 15 -18.08 -11.67 -23.32
CA ARG A 15 -18.09 -10.55 -24.25
C ARG A 15 -17.86 -9.25 -23.49
N PRO A 16 -17.06 -8.32 -24.03
CA PRO A 16 -16.82 -7.02 -23.38
C PRO A 16 -18.11 -6.24 -23.08
N GLU A 17 -19.15 -6.43 -23.89
CA GLU A 17 -20.46 -5.77 -23.75
C GLU A 17 -21.27 -6.29 -22.55
N ASP A 18 -21.04 -7.54 -22.13
CA ASP A 18 -21.78 -8.19 -21.03
C ASP A 18 -21.14 -7.92 -19.66
N ILE A 19 -19.97 -7.29 -19.63
CA ILE A 19 -19.24 -6.97 -18.40
C ILE A 19 -19.62 -5.56 -17.97
N THR A 20 -20.20 -5.42 -16.77
CA THR A 20 -20.55 -4.11 -16.25
C THR A 20 -19.27 -3.26 -16.07
N PRO A 21 -19.37 -1.92 -16.22
CA PRO A 21 -18.22 -1.04 -16.02
C PRO A 21 -17.52 -1.24 -14.67
N ASP A 22 -18.29 -1.60 -13.64
CA ASP A 22 -17.79 -1.87 -12.29
C ASP A 22 -16.95 -3.15 -12.22
N GLU A 23 -17.35 -4.22 -12.93
CA GLU A 23 -16.62 -5.48 -12.98
C GLU A 23 -15.42 -5.46 -13.92
N LYS A 24 -15.45 -4.58 -14.93
CA LYS A 24 -14.42 -4.50 -15.97
C LYS A 24 -13.01 -4.30 -15.40
N ASN A 25 -12.90 -3.53 -14.32
CA ASN A 25 -11.63 -3.20 -13.68
C ASN A 25 -11.36 -4.04 -12.43
N ILE A 26 -12.14 -5.09 -12.15
CA ILE A 26 -11.89 -5.96 -10.99
C ILE A 26 -10.88 -7.04 -11.35
N ALA A 27 -9.89 -7.19 -10.47
CA ALA A 27 -9.02 -8.35 -10.44
C ALA A 27 -9.20 -9.11 -9.13
N GLU A 28 -9.37 -10.42 -9.24
CA GLU A 28 -9.41 -11.33 -8.11
C GLU A 28 -8.07 -12.02 -7.94
N ILE A 29 -7.50 -11.91 -6.74
CA ILE A 29 -6.25 -12.56 -6.35
C ILE A 29 -6.59 -13.72 -5.44
N HIS A 30 -6.38 -14.93 -5.91
CA HIS A 30 -6.64 -16.17 -5.18
C HIS A 30 -5.34 -16.66 -4.54
N ILE A 31 -5.25 -16.57 -3.22
CA ILE A 31 -4.11 -17.05 -2.42
C ILE A 31 -4.33 -18.54 -2.17
N ALA A 32 -3.80 -19.39 -3.04
CA ALA A 32 -3.98 -20.85 -2.94
C ALA A 32 -3.10 -21.49 -1.86
N LYS A 33 -1.89 -20.97 -1.63
CA LYS A 33 -0.99 -21.47 -0.56
C LYS A 33 -0.25 -20.34 0.11
N HIS A 34 -0.33 -20.27 1.44
CA HIS A 34 0.39 -19.34 2.29
C HIS A 34 1.08 -20.09 3.45
N ARG A 35 2.41 -19.99 3.60
CA ARG A 35 3.15 -20.74 4.66
C ARG A 35 2.91 -20.18 6.06
N ASN A 36 2.74 -18.86 6.18
CA ASN A 36 2.80 -18.15 7.45
C ASN A 36 1.47 -17.47 7.81
N GLY A 37 0.34 -18.01 7.35
CA GLY A 37 -0.91 -17.27 7.40
C GLY A 37 -2.01 -17.82 6.51
N PRO A 38 -3.19 -17.18 6.54
CA PRO A 38 -4.39 -17.68 5.88
C PRO A 38 -4.31 -17.60 4.36
N THR A 39 -5.04 -18.50 3.71
CA THR A 39 -5.40 -18.44 2.29
C THR A 39 -6.72 -17.71 2.12
N GLY A 40 -7.09 -17.37 0.87
CA GLY A 40 -8.34 -16.67 0.59
C GLY A 40 -8.33 -15.97 -0.76
N MET A 41 -9.32 -15.11 -0.98
CA MET A 41 -9.44 -14.30 -2.18
C MET A 41 -9.50 -12.82 -1.81
N VAL A 42 -8.74 -12.01 -2.54
CA VAL A 42 -8.70 -10.55 -2.38
C VAL A 42 -9.12 -9.90 -3.68
N ARG A 43 -10.06 -8.95 -3.60
CA ARG A 43 -10.48 -8.13 -4.74
C ARG A 43 -9.70 -6.83 -4.78
N MET A 44 -9.20 -6.48 -5.96
CA MET A 44 -8.47 -5.25 -6.23
C MET A 44 -8.98 -4.58 -7.51
N ILE A 45 -8.71 -3.29 -7.65
CA ILE A 45 -8.95 -2.57 -8.89
C ILE A 45 -7.70 -2.68 -9.77
N PHE A 46 -7.87 -3.02 -11.04
CA PHE A 46 -6.82 -3.09 -12.04
C PHE A 46 -6.93 -1.89 -12.99
N ASP A 47 -5.90 -1.03 -13.00
CA ASP A 47 -5.73 0.08 -13.95
C ASP A 47 -4.97 -0.45 -15.17
N GLU A 48 -5.72 -0.77 -16.24
CA GLU A 48 -5.20 -1.35 -17.47
C GLU A 48 -4.20 -0.44 -18.19
N LYS A 49 -4.42 0.88 -18.16
CA LYS A 49 -3.55 1.85 -18.83
C LYS A 49 -2.13 1.88 -18.24
N ARG A 50 -2.02 1.52 -16.96
CA ARG A 50 -0.75 1.52 -16.21
C ARG A 50 -0.30 0.12 -15.81
N ALA A 51 -1.03 -0.92 -16.21
CA ALA A 51 -0.83 -2.30 -15.78
C ALA A 51 -0.59 -2.41 -14.25
N SER A 52 -1.43 -1.73 -13.45
CA SER A 52 -1.20 -1.58 -12.01
C SER A 52 -2.43 -1.97 -11.17
N PHE A 53 -2.19 -2.42 -9.94
CA PHE A 53 -3.25 -2.77 -8.98
C PHE A 53 -3.43 -1.67 -7.94
N ARG A 54 -4.68 -1.32 -7.65
CA ARG A 54 -5.05 -0.38 -6.60
C ARG A 54 -5.93 -1.05 -5.55
N ASN A 55 -5.76 -0.61 -4.31
CA ASN A 55 -6.52 -1.12 -3.19
C ASN A 55 -8.00 -0.77 -3.36
N MET A 56 -8.86 -1.77 -3.22
CA MET A 56 -10.30 -1.59 -3.15
C MET A 56 -10.67 -1.35 -1.68
N THR A 57 -10.69 -0.09 -1.26
CA THR A 57 -11.07 0.25 0.12
C THR A 57 -12.58 0.11 0.26
N THR A 58 -13.02 -0.76 1.18
CA THR A 58 -14.40 -0.80 1.68
C THR A 58 -14.53 -0.19 3.08
N LYS A 59 -13.40 0.07 3.75
CA LYS A 59 -13.31 0.82 5.00
C LYS A 59 -12.18 1.83 4.90
N TYR A 60 -12.42 3.06 5.34
CA TYR A 60 -11.37 4.05 5.58
C TYR A 60 -10.57 3.57 6.80
N VAL A 61 -9.36 3.09 6.57
CA VAL A 61 -8.42 2.81 7.66
C VAL A 61 -7.62 4.09 7.81
N GLU A 62 -7.81 4.81 8.91
CA GLU A 62 -6.88 5.87 9.31
C GLU A 62 -5.50 5.24 9.43
N HIS A 63 -4.64 5.50 8.45
CA HIS A 63 -3.22 5.25 8.64
C HIS A 63 -2.75 6.24 9.70
N PRO A 64 -2.26 5.79 10.88
CA PRO A 64 -1.60 6.71 11.78
C PRO A 64 -0.41 7.28 11.00
N THR A 65 -0.49 8.57 10.66
CA THR A 65 0.63 9.34 10.17
C THR A 65 1.61 9.47 11.33
N THR A 66 2.36 8.41 11.62
CA THR A 66 3.58 8.55 12.40
C THR A 66 4.59 9.22 11.47
N THR A 67 4.41 10.52 11.27
CA THR A 67 5.50 11.39 10.87
C THR A 67 6.59 11.14 11.91
N PRO A 68 7.74 10.54 11.57
CA PRO A 68 8.82 10.47 12.53
C PRO A 68 9.16 11.92 12.87
N ALA A 69 8.81 12.34 14.09
CA ALA A 69 9.16 13.65 14.59
C ALA A 69 10.68 13.77 14.44
N LEU A 70 11.12 14.57 13.47
CA LEU A 70 12.51 14.91 13.28
C LEU A 70 12.93 15.57 14.60
N LYS A 71 13.64 14.82 15.44
CA LYS A 71 14.22 15.37 16.67
C LYS A 71 15.02 16.60 16.24
N PRO A 72 14.71 17.81 16.72
CA PRO A 72 15.51 18.97 16.38
C PRO A 72 16.94 18.66 16.83
N LYS A 73 17.88 18.71 15.88
CA LYS A 73 19.31 18.58 16.16
C LYS A 73 19.72 19.81 16.97
N SER A 74 19.53 19.77 18.28
CA SER A 74 20.13 20.70 19.23
C SER A 74 21.62 20.39 19.41
N ALA A 75 22.37 20.41 18.30
CA ALA A 75 23.81 20.10 18.27
C ALA A 75 24.68 21.34 17.96
N PHE A 76 24.08 22.53 17.83
CA PHE A 76 24.83 23.77 17.61
C PHE A 76 24.18 24.93 18.41
N ALA A 77 25.02 25.69 19.13
CA ALA A 77 24.76 26.79 20.08
C ALA A 77 24.39 26.34 21.52
N HIS A 78 25.08 26.71 22.61
CA HIS A 78 26.15 27.67 22.90
C HIS A 78 27.12 27.07 23.94
N ARG A 79 28.43 27.03 23.66
CA ARG A 79 29.45 27.06 24.74
C ARG A 79 29.80 28.53 24.97
N ASN A 80 29.14 29.16 25.95
CA ASN A 80 29.59 30.45 26.46
C ASN A 80 30.68 30.22 27.50
N ASN A 81 31.81 30.88 27.26
CA ASN A 81 33.01 30.90 28.08
C ASN A 81 32.91 32.01 29.15
N SER A 82 33.15 31.69 30.43
CA SER A 82 33.72 32.63 31.41
C SER A 82 33.99 31.97 32.77
N ASN A 83 35.27 31.70 33.06
CA ASN A 83 36.00 32.33 34.18
C ASN A 83 37.31 31.58 34.45
N MET A 84 38.44 32.20 34.09
CA MET A 84 39.72 31.93 34.73
C MET A 84 39.74 32.64 36.10
N PRO A 85 40.15 31.98 37.19
CA PRO A 85 40.44 32.67 38.45
C PRO A 85 41.83 33.31 38.41
N PRO A 86 42.06 34.44 39.11
CA PRO A 86 43.35 35.14 39.12
C PRO A 86 44.35 34.56 40.15
N MET A 87 45.63 34.80 39.84
CA MET A 87 46.90 34.48 40.55
C MET A 87 47.40 33.04 40.42
#